data_AF-A0A6N4VIA2-F1
#
_entry.id   AF-A0A6N4VIA2-F1
#
_cell.length_a   1.000
_cell.length_b   1.000
_cell.length_c   1.000
_cell.angle_alpha   90.00
_cell.angle_beta   90.00
_cell.angle_gamma   90.00
#
_symmetry.space_group_name_H-M   'P 1'
#
loop_
_entity.id
_entity.type
_entity.pdbx_description
1 polymer ?
#
loop_
_entity_poly.entity_id
_entity_poly.type
_entity_poly.pdbx_seq_one_letter_code
_entity_poly.pdbx_strand_id
1 'polypeptide(L)'
;MPQIGCPLPFRATTHWLRTTVLAVAVLLIATACTSSPTPAPTPDVITDKGTPYADLLVPKLEASVTDGAIGVAVDAPVTVTAGDGVLGQVSLTNEAGELVDGQLRPDGVTWSSAEPLGYNKQYTLQAQAQGLGGTTSTSATFETHSPENLTMPYVLPNDGETVGVGQPLAIRFDENITNRVAAQQAITVTTNPRSRVPSTG
;
A
#
# COMPACT_ATOMS: atom_id res chain seq x y z
N MET A 1 -61.30 50.98 58.15
CA MET A 1 -61.27 50.34 59.49
C MET A 1 -62.67 50.43 60.09
N PRO A 2 -63.09 49.48 60.94
CA PRO A 2 -62.53 48.15 61.20
C PRO A 2 -63.48 47.07 60.58
N GLN A 3 -63.76 45.85 61.07
CA GLN A 3 -63.22 44.99 62.15
C GLN A 3 -63.41 43.48 61.77
N ILE A 4 -62.92 42.57 62.63
CA ILE A 4 -63.51 41.27 63.10
C ILE A 4 -64.60 40.60 62.23
N GLY A 5 -64.54 39.29 61.92
CA GLY A 5 -63.56 38.27 62.32
C GLY A 5 -64.06 36.83 62.13
N CYS A 6 -63.21 35.88 62.50
CA CYS A 6 -63.48 34.42 62.62
C CYS A 6 -64.60 34.09 63.63
N PRO A 7 -65.06 32.82 63.75
CA PRO A 7 -64.76 31.62 62.95
C PRO A 7 -66.05 30.85 62.54
N LEU A 8 -65.93 29.59 62.08
CA LEU A 8 -66.49 28.39 62.74
C LEU A 8 -66.13 27.11 61.91
N PRO A 9 -66.22 25.88 62.48
CA PRO A 9 -65.45 24.72 62.02
C PRO A 9 -66.37 23.55 61.52
N PHE A 10 -65.96 22.29 61.78
CA PHE A 10 -66.56 21.02 61.34
C PHE A 10 -66.32 20.69 59.86
N ARG A 11 -65.37 19.83 59.46
CA ARG A 11 -64.85 18.54 59.99
C ARG A 11 -65.83 17.37 59.83
N ALA A 12 -65.38 16.36 59.07
CA ALA A 12 -65.87 14.97 59.05
C ALA A 12 -67.30 14.78 58.50
N THR A 13 -67.69 13.66 57.88
CA THR A 13 -67.01 12.40 57.45
C THR A 13 -67.93 11.80 56.37
N THR A 14 -67.41 11.32 55.24
CA THR A 14 -67.13 9.89 54.95
C THR A 14 -68.38 8.99 54.93
N HIS A 15 -68.38 8.04 53.97
CA HIS A 15 -69.38 6.99 53.74
C HIS A 15 -70.67 7.50 53.07
N TRP A 16 -71.27 6.82 52.09
CA TRP A 16 -70.97 5.65 51.26
C TRP A 16 -72.17 5.54 50.29
N LEU A 17 -72.18 4.58 49.36
CA LEU A 17 -73.24 4.36 48.35
C LEU A 17 -73.30 5.51 47.31
N ARG A 18 -72.66 5.36 46.14
CA ARG A 18 -73.13 4.59 44.96
C ARG A 18 -74.32 5.27 44.24
N THR A 19 -74.28 5.19 42.90
CA THR A 19 -75.32 5.59 41.92
C THR A 19 -75.55 7.07 41.63
N THR A 20 -74.58 7.72 40.98
CA THR A 20 -74.82 8.72 39.92
C THR A 20 -73.83 8.54 38.77
N VAL A 21 -73.90 7.37 38.12
CA VAL A 21 -73.30 7.19 36.77
C VAL A 21 -74.21 7.89 35.77
N LEU A 22 -73.95 9.19 35.54
CA LEU A 22 -74.32 9.95 34.34
C LEU A 22 -73.70 11.37 34.45
N ALA A 23 -73.40 12.01 33.32
CA ALA A 23 -73.01 13.43 33.20
C ALA A 23 -71.58 13.88 33.57
N VAL A 24 -70.54 13.05 33.38
CA VAL A 24 -69.16 13.54 33.09
C VAL A 24 -68.58 12.80 31.88
N ALA A 25 -69.19 13.00 30.70
CA ALA A 25 -68.78 12.39 29.43
C ALA A 25 -68.85 13.37 28.25
N VAL A 26 -68.85 14.69 28.52
CA VAL A 26 -69.04 15.75 27.50
C VAL A 26 -68.04 16.89 27.71
N LEU A 27 -66.74 16.58 27.85
CA LEU A 27 -65.67 17.59 27.89
C LEU A 27 -64.33 17.07 27.31
N LEU A 28 -64.38 16.23 26.27
CA LEU A 28 -63.21 15.62 25.61
C LEU A 28 -63.30 15.68 24.07
N ILE A 29 -63.69 16.84 23.50
CA ILE A 29 -63.85 17.00 22.03
C ILE A 29 -63.32 18.37 21.56
N ALA A 30 -62.00 18.60 21.61
CA ALA A 30 -61.37 19.82 21.04
C ALA A 30 -59.88 19.71 20.63
N THR A 31 -59.28 18.51 20.63
CA THR A 31 -57.84 18.33 20.31
C THR A 31 -57.60 17.20 19.30
N ALA A 32 -58.36 17.21 18.20
CA ALA A 32 -58.19 16.31 17.07
C ALA A 32 -58.06 17.11 15.77
N CYS A 33 -56.84 17.57 15.45
CA CYS A 33 -56.30 17.87 14.12
C CYS A 33 -54.96 18.63 14.25
N THR A 34 -53.89 17.93 14.65
CA THR A 34 -52.54 18.29 14.20
C THR A 34 -51.84 17.02 13.74
N SER A 35 -52.08 16.67 12.48
CA SER A 35 -51.38 15.58 11.80
C SER A 35 -50.05 16.11 11.30
N SER A 36 -49.04 16.13 12.17
CA SER A 36 -47.65 16.35 11.76
C SER A 36 -47.31 15.36 10.63
N PRO A 37 -46.87 15.82 9.44
CA PRO A 37 -46.47 14.89 8.40
C PRO A 37 -45.19 14.18 8.85
N THR A 38 -45.32 12.91 9.25
CA THR A 38 -44.18 12.02 9.43
C THR A 38 -43.38 12.05 8.12
N PRO A 39 -42.09 12.44 8.14
CA PRO A 39 -41.26 12.32 6.94
C PRO A 39 -41.28 10.86 6.51
N ALA A 40 -41.69 10.61 5.27
CA ALA A 40 -41.56 9.27 4.70
C ALA A 40 -40.08 8.87 4.81
N PRO A 41 -39.76 7.61 5.18
CA PRO A 41 -38.38 7.15 5.11
C PRO A 41 -37.92 7.35 3.68
N THR A 42 -36.92 8.21 3.49
CA THR A 42 -36.23 8.35 2.21
C THR A 42 -35.77 6.95 1.82
N PRO A 43 -36.10 6.44 0.62
CA PRO A 43 -35.60 5.16 0.20
C PRO A 43 -34.08 5.23 0.28
N ASP A 44 -33.48 4.24 0.95
CA ASP A 44 -32.04 4.11 1.05
C ASP A 44 -31.54 3.78 -0.36
N VAL A 45 -31.18 4.83 -1.11
CA VAL A 45 -30.65 4.67 -2.45
C VAL A 45 -29.26 4.09 -2.27
N ILE A 46 -29.15 2.78 -2.49
CA ILE A 46 -27.87 2.12 -2.73
C ILE A 46 -27.31 2.74 -4.01
N THR A 47 -26.57 3.84 -3.82
CA THR A 47 -25.80 4.53 -4.86
C THR A 47 -24.65 3.66 -5.36
N ASP A 48 -24.29 2.64 -4.58
CA ASP A 48 -23.37 1.57 -4.94
C ASP A 48 -24.01 0.55 -5.91
N LYS A 49 -24.46 1.05 -7.06
CA LYS A 49 -24.54 0.26 -8.29
C LYS A 49 -23.24 0.44 -9.04
N GLY A 50 -22.15 -0.05 -8.44
CA GLY A 50 -20.83 -0.08 -9.05
C GLY A 50 -20.93 -0.58 -10.50
N THR A 51 -20.63 0.31 -11.44
CA THR A 51 -20.60 -0.08 -12.85
C THR A 51 -19.40 -1.01 -13.02
N PRO A 52 -19.57 -2.27 -13.46
CA PRO A 52 -18.49 -3.27 -13.44
C PRO A 52 -17.30 -2.94 -14.35
N TYR A 53 -17.40 -1.86 -15.13
CA TYR A 53 -16.34 -1.31 -15.97
C TYR A 53 -15.52 -0.19 -15.31
N ALA A 54 -15.97 0.39 -14.18
CA ALA A 54 -15.24 1.45 -13.50
C ALA A 54 -14.02 0.91 -12.74
N ASP A 55 -14.15 -0.23 -12.06
CA ASP A 55 -13.02 -0.90 -11.39
C ASP A 55 -11.92 -1.33 -12.38
N LEU A 56 -12.27 -1.56 -13.66
CA LEU A 56 -11.30 -1.85 -14.72
C LEU A 56 -10.47 -0.62 -15.14
N LEU A 57 -10.89 0.59 -14.74
CA LEU A 57 -10.17 1.84 -15.03
C LEU A 57 -9.29 2.29 -13.86
N VAL A 58 -9.35 1.60 -12.71
CA VAL A 58 -8.51 1.90 -11.54
C VAL A 58 -7.08 1.42 -11.81
N PRO A 59 -6.06 2.30 -11.71
CA PRO A 59 -4.69 1.91 -11.97
C PRO A 59 -4.21 0.81 -11.05
N LYS A 60 -3.44 -0.13 -11.59
CA LYS A 60 -2.73 -1.18 -10.85
C LYS A 60 -1.26 -0.82 -10.72
N LEU A 61 -0.62 -1.27 -9.64
CA LEU A 61 0.81 -1.10 -9.39
C LEU A 61 1.41 -2.46 -9.05
N GLU A 62 2.44 -2.86 -9.79
CA GLU A 62 3.23 -4.05 -9.55
C GLU A 62 4.68 -3.65 -9.30
N ALA A 63 5.24 -4.04 -8.16
CA ALA A 63 6.65 -3.85 -7.84
C ALA A 63 7.39 -5.19 -7.89
N SER A 64 8.68 -5.18 -8.24
CA SER A 64 9.55 -6.37 -8.19
C SER A 64 9.90 -6.82 -6.77
N VAL A 65 9.47 -6.06 -5.75
CA VAL A 65 9.72 -6.28 -4.33
C VAL A 65 8.39 -6.29 -3.57
N THR A 66 8.29 -7.17 -2.57
CA THR A 66 7.13 -7.25 -1.68
C THR A 66 7.41 -6.47 -0.39
N ASP A 67 6.38 -5.88 0.20
CA ASP A 67 6.50 -5.27 1.54
C ASP A 67 6.88 -6.32 2.59
N GLY A 68 7.83 -6.00 3.46
CA GLY A 68 8.43 -6.92 4.43
C GLY A 68 9.37 -7.98 3.83
N ALA A 69 9.75 -7.88 2.55
CA ALA A 69 10.70 -8.82 1.95
C ALA A 69 12.10 -8.70 2.56
N ILE A 70 12.73 -9.83 2.87
CA ILE A 70 14.09 -9.93 3.40
C ILE A 70 14.98 -10.71 2.43
N GLY A 71 16.26 -10.36 2.36
CA GLY A 71 17.22 -11.02 1.49
C GLY A 71 17.06 -10.68 0.00
N VAL A 72 16.49 -9.52 -0.33
CA VAL A 72 16.29 -9.08 -1.72
C VAL A 72 17.64 -8.96 -2.44
N ALA A 73 17.74 -9.59 -3.62
CA ALA A 73 18.95 -9.58 -4.40
C ALA A 73 19.22 -8.18 -5.00
N VAL A 74 20.49 -7.77 -5.06
CA VAL A 74 20.94 -6.44 -5.52
C VAL A 74 21.63 -6.48 -6.88
N ASP A 75 21.66 -7.65 -7.51
CA ASP A 75 22.19 -7.90 -8.86
C ASP A 75 21.20 -7.51 -9.97
N ALA A 76 19.92 -7.35 -9.64
CA ALA A 76 18.87 -6.83 -10.50
C ALA A 76 18.35 -5.46 -9.99
N PRO A 77 17.99 -4.53 -10.89
CA PRO A 77 17.37 -3.26 -10.50
C PRO A 77 15.96 -3.49 -9.96
N VAL A 78 15.55 -2.67 -8.99
CA VAL A 78 14.17 -2.65 -8.50
C VAL A 78 13.30 -1.98 -9.54
N THR A 79 12.18 -2.60 -9.91
CA THR A 79 11.26 -2.08 -10.94
C THR A 79 9.84 -1.92 -10.42
N VAL A 80 9.15 -0.89 -10.92
CA VAL A 80 7.71 -0.69 -10.70
C VAL A 80 7.02 -0.54 -12.04
N THR A 81 5.88 -1.22 -12.22
CA THR A 81 5.05 -1.15 -13.43
C THR A 81 3.64 -0.68 -13.07
N ALA A 82 3.08 0.24 -13.86
CA ALA A 82 1.67 0.61 -13.82
C ALA A 82 0.85 -0.19 -14.83
N GLY A 83 -0.30 -0.69 -14.39
CA GLY A 83 -1.38 -1.19 -15.25
C GLY A 83 -2.55 -0.21 -15.26
N ASP A 84 -3.30 -0.15 -16.36
CA ASP A 84 -4.52 0.68 -16.51
C ASP A 84 -4.33 2.19 -16.21
N GLY A 85 -3.09 2.67 -16.33
CA GLY A 85 -2.68 4.04 -16.04
C GLY A 85 -1.20 4.27 -16.34
N VAL A 86 -0.67 5.41 -15.90
CA VAL A 86 0.75 5.78 -15.99
C VAL A 86 1.34 6.00 -14.60
N LEU A 87 2.65 5.82 -14.46
CA LEU A 87 3.36 6.13 -13.21
C LEU A 87 3.43 7.65 -13.01
N GLY A 88 3.09 8.08 -11.80
CA GLY A 88 3.31 9.43 -11.30
C GLY A 88 4.63 9.49 -10.55
N GLN A 89 4.58 9.87 -9.27
CA GLN A 89 5.76 9.90 -8.41
C GLN A 89 6.17 8.47 -8.01
N VAL A 90 7.44 8.13 -8.26
CA VAL A 90 8.10 6.94 -7.73
C VAL A 90 9.38 7.39 -7.03
N SER A 91 9.60 6.91 -5.81
CA SER A 91 10.80 7.16 -5.02
C SER A 91 11.23 5.89 -4.31
N LEU A 92 12.53 5.62 -4.31
CA LEU A 92 13.16 4.55 -3.54
C LEU A 92 14.17 5.21 -2.61
N THR A 93 14.00 5.08 -1.30
CA THR A 93 14.88 5.71 -0.30
C THR A 93 15.54 4.67 0.59
N ASN A 94 16.79 4.90 1.00
CA ASN A 94 17.45 4.05 1.99
C ASN A 94 17.03 4.40 3.43
N GLU A 95 17.50 3.60 4.40
CA GLU A 95 17.34 3.81 5.85
C GLU A 95 17.81 5.19 6.36
N ALA A 96 18.73 5.87 5.66
CA ALA A 96 19.21 7.21 5.99
C ALA A 96 18.35 8.33 5.38
N GLY A 97 17.33 7.99 4.59
CA GLY A 97 16.47 8.94 3.87
C GLY A 97 17.07 9.46 2.56
N GLU A 98 18.20 8.91 2.10
CA GLU A 98 18.80 9.26 0.82
C GLU A 98 18.01 8.60 -0.32
N LEU A 99 17.77 9.36 -1.39
CA LEU A 99 17.08 8.88 -2.58
C LEU A 99 18.06 8.04 -3.44
N VAL A 100 17.61 6.86 -3.86
CA VAL A 100 18.29 6.05 -4.88
C VAL A 100 17.88 6.57 -6.25
N ASP A 101 18.85 6.86 -7.11
CA ASP A 101 18.56 7.32 -8.46
C ASP A 101 17.78 6.25 -9.24
N GLY A 102 16.82 6.71 -10.04
CA GLY A 102 15.93 5.84 -10.79
C GLY A 102 15.29 6.55 -11.96
N GLN A 103 14.99 5.78 -13.00
CA GLN A 103 14.56 6.28 -14.29
C GLN A 103 13.17 5.75 -14.65
N LEU A 104 12.25 6.67 -14.93
CA LEU A 104 11.00 6.38 -15.62
C LEU A 104 11.31 6.16 -17.12
N ARG A 105 10.82 5.07 -17.69
CA ARG A 105 10.96 4.80 -19.13
C ARG A 105 10.11 5.75 -19.97
N PRO A 106 10.43 5.97 -21.27
CA PRO A 106 9.63 6.82 -22.16
C PRO A 106 8.19 6.34 -22.36
N ASP A 107 7.89 5.09 -22.00
CA ASP A 107 6.53 4.53 -21.99
C ASP A 107 5.62 5.10 -20.89
N GLY A 108 6.19 5.75 -19.85
CA GLY A 108 5.47 6.29 -18.72
C GLY A 108 4.83 5.24 -17.79
N VAL A 109 5.07 3.94 -18.02
CA VAL A 109 4.45 2.84 -17.28
C VAL A 109 5.45 1.97 -16.53
N THR A 110 6.76 2.01 -16.85
CA THR A 110 7.79 1.33 -16.04
C THR A 110 8.84 2.28 -15.49
N TRP A 111 9.12 2.19 -14.19
CA TRP A 111 10.26 2.80 -13.52
C TRP A 111 11.26 1.72 -13.09
N SER A 112 12.55 2.03 -13.11
CA SER A 112 13.61 1.16 -12.60
C SER A 112 14.70 1.94 -11.88
N SER A 113 15.27 1.38 -10.81
CA SER A 113 16.49 1.95 -10.20
C SER A 113 17.62 2.04 -11.23
N ALA A 114 18.33 3.16 -11.23
CA ALA A 114 19.42 3.46 -12.17
C ALA A 114 20.81 3.16 -11.58
N GLU A 115 20.89 2.97 -10.26
CA GLU A 115 22.11 2.61 -9.54
C GLU A 115 22.00 1.25 -8.85
N PRO A 116 23.13 0.56 -8.57
CA PRO A 116 23.15 -0.67 -7.78
C PRO A 116 22.70 -0.42 -6.33
N LEU A 117 21.92 -1.35 -5.78
CA LEU A 117 21.54 -1.31 -4.36
C LEU A 117 22.67 -1.83 -3.47
N GLY A 118 22.79 -1.30 -2.27
CA GLY A 118 23.75 -1.75 -1.26
C GLY A 118 23.31 -3.05 -0.59
N TYR A 119 24.27 -3.93 -0.29
CA TYR A 119 24.05 -5.11 0.57
C TYR A 119 23.80 -4.70 2.02
N ASN A 120 23.03 -5.51 2.75
CA ASN A 120 22.67 -5.29 4.16
C ASN A 120 22.08 -3.88 4.41
N LYS A 121 21.13 -3.47 3.56
CA LYS A 121 20.43 -2.18 3.64
C LYS A 121 18.92 -2.37 3.58
N GLN A 122 18.22 -1.60 4.41
CA GLN A 122 16.78 -1.43 4.28
C GLN A 122 16.46 -0.30 3.30
N TYR A 123 15.45 -0.52 2.46
CA TYR A 123 14.94 0.45 1.50
C TYR A 123 13.42 0.54 1.58
N THR A 124 12.89 1.74 1.34
CA THR A 124 11.47 2.03 1.25
C THR A 124 11.14 2.51 -0.16
N LEU A 125 10.35 1.71 -0.88
CA LEU A 125 9.75 2.07 -2.14
C LEU A 125 8.39 2.75 -1.90
N GLN A 126 8.14 3.85 -2.58
CA GLN A 126 6.83 4.51 -2.65
C GLN A 126 6.54 4.80 -4.12
N ALA A 127 5.37 4.40 -4.61
CA ALA A 127 4.96 4.61 -5.99
C ALA A 127 3.49 4.99 -6.11
N GLN A 128 3.19 5.85 -7.08
CA GLN A 128 1.84 6.27 -7.42
C GLN A 128 1.58 6.03 -8.92
N ALA A 129 0.37 5.61 -9.26
CA ALA A 129 -0.11 5.51 -10.64
C ALA A 129 -1.41 6.29 -10.81
N GLN A 130 -1.58 6.93 -11.97
CA GLN A 130 -2.72 7.76 -12.31
C GLN A 130 -3.38 7.24 -13.58
N GLY A 131 -4.71 7.19 -13.62
CA GLY A 131 -5.48 6.73 -14.77
C GLY A 131 -6.93 7.18 -14.71
N LEU A 132 -7.77 6.62 -15.58
CA LEU A 132 -9.13 7.12 -15.78
C LEU A 132 -10.06 6.85 -14.58
N GLY A 133 -9.78 5.81 -13.79
CA GLY A 133 -10.48 5.47 -12.54
C GLY A 133 -9.92 6.18 -11.31
N GLY A 134 -8.91 7.04 -11.43
CA GLY A 134 -8.33 7.81 -10.33
C GLY A 134 -6.83 7.55 -10.12
N THR A 135 -6.40 7.61 -8.85
CA THR A 135 -4.99 7.45 -8.44
C THR A 135 -4.86 6.30 -7.46
N THR A 136 -3.89 5.42 -7.70
CA THR A 136 -3.52 4.31 -6.81
C THR A 136 -2.10 4.57 -6.28
N SER A 137 -1.85 4.24 -5.02
CA SER A 137 -0.51 4.32 -4.41
C SER A 137 -0.13 3.01 -3.74
N THR A 138 1.15 2.66 -3.79
CA THR A 138 1.72 1.52 -3.05
C THR A 138 2.98 1.94 -2.31
N SER A 139 3.28 1.24 -1.22
CA SER A 139 4.52 1.37 -0.46
C SER A 139 5.03 -0.02 -0.09
N ALA A 140 6.33 -0.24 -0.20
CA ALA A 140 6.96 -1.49 0.21
C ALA A 140 8.30 -1.20 0.88
N THR A 141 8.50 -1.72 2.09
CA THR A 141 9.78 -1.70 2.79
C THR A 141 10.44 -3.07 2.66
N PHE A 142 11.70 -3.13 2.27
CA PHE A 142 12.41 -4.40 2.08
C PHE A 142 13.88 -4.29 2.50
N GLU A 143 14.47 -5.44 2.83
CA GLU A 143 15.87 -5.57 3.22
C GLU A 143 16.63 -6.36 2.16
N THR A 144 17.75 -5.79 1.71
CA THR A 144 18.63 -6.45 0.75
C THR A 144 19.40 -7.60 1.38
N HIS A 145 19.92 -8.48 0.53
CA HIS A 145 20.77 -9.59 0.95
C HIS A 145 21.91 -9.10 1.85
N SER A 146 22.10 -9.77 2.99
CA SER A 146 23.17 -9.51 3.95
C SER A 146 24.13 -10.71 3.95
N PRO A 147 25.13 -10.74 3.04
CA PRO A 147 26.08 -11.82 3.00
C PRO A 147 27.01 -11.76 4.22
N GLU A 148 27.28 -12.92 4.83
CA GLU A 148 28.25 -13.03 5.94
C GLU A 148 29.67 -12.61 5.53
N ASN A 149 29.98 -12.67 4.23
CA ASN A 149 31.28 -12.30 3.70
C ASN A 149 31.18 -11.77 2.26
N LEU A 150 32.11 -10.89 1.87
CA LEU A 150 32.19 -10.29 0.54
C LEU A 150 33.53 -10.65 -0.09
N THR A 151 33.51 -11.14 -1.33
CA THR A 151 34.71 -11.54 -2.07
C THR A 151 34.84 -10.74 -3.36
N MET A 152 36.06 -10.27 -3.64
CA MET A 152 36.40 -9.48 -4.82
C MET A 152 37.13 -10.35 -5.88
N PRO A 153 36.62 -10.40 -7.13
CA PRO A 153 37.31 -11.07 -8.22
C PRO A 153 38.44 -10.20 -8.80
N TYR A 154 39.62 -10.79 -8.96
CA TYR A 154 40.75 -10.24 -9.69
C TYR A 154 40.92 -10.98 -11.01
N VAL A 155 40.88 -10.26 -12.13
CA VAL A 155 40.95 -10.83 -13.48
C VAL A 155 42.32 -10.58 -14.10
N LEU A 156 42.89 -11.59 -14.76
CA LEU A 156 44.06 -11.48 -15.62
C LEU A 156 43.78 -12.13 -16.98
N PRO A 157 44.31 -11.60 -18.10
CA PRO A 157 45.14 -10.39 -18.19
C PRO A 157 44.35 -9.09 -17.91
N ASN A 158 45.05 -7.96 -17.81
CA ASN A 158 44.42 -6.67 -17.56
C ASN A 158 43.64 -6.19 -18.79
N ASP A 159 42.71 -5.26 -18.59
CA ASP A 159 41.99 -4.65 -19.71
C ASP A 159 42.94 -3.94 -20.70
N GLY A 160 42.69 -4.12 -21.99
CA GLY A 160 43.53 -3.63 -23.08
C GLY A 160 44.90 -4.32 -23.27
N GLU A 161 45.26 -5.32 -22.46
CA GLU A 161 46.58 -5.96 -22.53
C GLU A 161 46.73 -6.89 -23.75
N THR A 162 47.79 -6.69 -24.55
CA THR A 162 48.12 -7.58 -25.68
C THR A 162 48.96 -8.76 -25.21
N VAL A 163 48.42 -9.97 -25.30
CA VAL A 163 49.02 -11.19 -24.75
C VAL A 163 49.29 -12.26 -25.82
N GLY A 164 50.19 -13.20 -25.51
CA GLY A 164 50.49 -14.33 -26.40
C GLY A 164 49.38 -15.38 -26.43
N VAL A 165 49.34 -16.18 -27.50
CA VAL A 165 48.28 -17.19 -27.78
C VAL A 165 48.11 -18.29 -26.72
N GLY A 166 49.03 -18.42 -25.77
CA GLY A 166 48.97 -19.36 -24.66
C GLY A 166 48.52 -18.77 -23.32
N GLN A 167 48.18 -17.47 -23.26
CA GLN A 167 47.77 -16.81 -22.02
C GLN A 167 46.34 -17.25 -21.62
N PRO A 168 46.12 -17.86 -20.45
CA PRO A 168 44.78 -18.13 -19.95
C PRO A 168 44.12 -16.86 -19.41
N LEU A 169 42.79 -16.80 -19.51
CA LEU A 169 41.97 -15.95 -18.66
C LEU A 169 41.94 -16.57 -17.26
N ALA A 170 42.40 -15.83 -16.25
CA ALA A 170 42.41 -16.27 -14.86
C ALA A 170 41.56 -15.31 -14.02
N ILE A 171 40.65 -15.87 -13.22
CA ILE A 171 39.83 -15.11 -12.28
C ILE A 171 40.12 -15.69 -10.90
N ARG A 172 40.71 -14.87 -10.02
CA ARG A 172 41.06 -15.24 -8.66
C ARG A 172 40.25 -14.43 -7.68
N PHE A 173 39.54 -15.11 -6.79
CA PHE A 173 38.87 -14.51 -5.66
C PHE A 173 39.86 -14.36 -4.49
N ASP A 174 39.70 -13.31 -3.69
CA ASP A 174 40.40 -13.15 -2.40
C ASP A 174 39.94 -14.15 -1.33
N GLU A 175 38.77 -14.77 -1.52
CA GLU A 175 38.19 -15.74 -0.59
C GLU A 175 37.93 -17.13 -1.21
N ASN A 176 37.67 -18.11 -0.35
CA ASN A 176 37.32 -19.46 -0.76
C ASN A 176 35.86 -19.53 -1.26
N ILE A 177 35.69 -19.67 -2.57
CA ILE A 177 34.36 -19.85 -3.19
C ILE A 177 33.81 -21.25 -2.94
N THR A 178 32.83 -21.34 -2.04
CA THR A 178 32.11 -22.59 -1.70
C THR A 178 31.29 -23.13 -2.88
N ASN A 179 30.63 -22.26 -3.65
CA ASN A 179 29.85 -22.65 -4.84
C ASN A 179 30.52 -22.16 -6.13
N ARG A 180 31.47 -22.97 -6.65
CA ARG A 180 32.21 -22.66 -7.88
C ARG A 180 31.32 -22.61 -9.12
N VAL A 181 30.23 -23.38 -9.16
CA VAL A 181 29.31 -23.42 -10.31
C VAL A 181 28.57 -22.10 -10.46
N ALA A 182 28.10 -21.50 -9.35
CA ALA A 182 27.49 -20.18 -9.38
C ALA A 182 28.47 -19.11 -9.87
N ALA A 183 29.72 -19.13 -9.39
CA ALA A 183 30.76 -18.22 -9.88
C ALA A 183 31.05 -18.41 -11.38
N GLN A 184 31.14 -19.65 -11.87
CA GLN A 184 31.31 -19.96 -13.30
C GLN A 184 30.12 -19.45 -14.14
N GLN A 185 28.89 -19.56 -13.64
CA GLN A 185 27.67 -19.08 -14.33
C GLN A 185 27.58 -17.55 -14.40
N ALA A 186 28.18 -16.83 -13.45
CA ALA A 186 28.25 -15.36 -13.48
C ALA A 186 29.28 -14.81 -14.47
N ILE A 187 30.20 -15.64 -15.00
CA ILE A 187 31.29 -15.20 -15.88
C ILE A 187 30.88 -15.34 -17.36
N THR A 188 30.83 -14.21 -18.07
CA THR A 188 30.61 -14.18 -19.52
C THR A 188 31.91 -13.92 -20.27
N VAL A 189 32.30 -14.83 -21.18
CA VAL A 189 33.50 -14.68 -22.04
C VAL A 189 33.07 -14.53 -23.50
N THR A 190 33.55 -13.47 -24.16
CA THR A 190 33.29 -13.20 -25.59
C THR A 190 34.61 -13.21 -26.36
N THR A 191 34.66 -13.94 -27.47
CA THR A 191 35.83 -13.99 -28.37
C THR A 191 35.46 -13.59 -29.80
N ASN A 192 36.38 -12.91 -30.49
CA ASN A 192 36.25 -12.52 -31.89
C ASN A 192 37.58 -12.79 -32.63
N PRO A 193 37.63 -13.67 -33.65
CA PRO A 193 36.54 -14.51 -34.14
C PRO A 193 36.03 -15.49 -33.06
N ARG A 194 34.75 -15.88 -33.15
CA ARG A 194 34.13 -16.76 -32.14
C ARG A 194 34.85 -18.11 -32.09
N SER A 195 35.54 -18.35 -30.99
CA SER A 195 36.16 -19.63 -30.63
C SER A 195 35.34 -20.32 -29.54
N ARG A 196 35.35 -21.66 -29.52
CA ARG A 196 34.76 -22.41 -28.40
C ARG A 196 35.67 -22.24 -27.18
N VAL A 197 35.23 -21.48 -26.18
CA VAL A 197 35.84 -21.47 -24.85
C VAL A 197 35.55 -22.82 -24.18
N PRO A 198 36.56 -23.60 -23.75
CA PRO A 198 36.33 -24.80 -22.97
C PRO A 198 35.88 -24.43 -21.55
N SER A 199 34.79 -25.03 -21.08
CA SER A 199 34.46 -25.01 -19.66
C SER A 199 35.38 -25.99 -18.93
N THR A 200 36.36 -25.47 -18.19
CA THR A 200 37.14 -26.24 -17.21
C THR A 200 36.43 -26.16 -15.85
N GLY A 201 36.01 -27.32 -15.35
CA GLY A 201 35.33 -27.49 -14.06
C GLY A 201 36.24 -27.34 -12.84
#